data_AF-A0A0G8CCF9-F1
#
_entry.id   AF-A0A0G8CCF9-F1
#
_cell.length_a   1.000
_cell.length_b   1.000
_cell.length_c   1.000
_cell.angle_alpha   90.00
_cell.angle_beta   90.00
_cell.angle_gamma   90.00
#
_symmetry.space_group_name_H-M   'P 1'
#
loop_
_entity.id
_entity.type
_entity.pdbx_description
1 polymer ?
#
loop_
_entity_poly.entity_id
_entity_poly.type
_entity_poly.pdbx_seq_one_letter_code
_entity_poly.pdbx_strand_id
1 'polypeptide(L)'
;MLLTLEDLTVEQEQLSFTEHKQLKLLERNPQKAEYILRIEKLWEEFAMEFNQEAREQRLDRLLEELCFTIQKKAKALAKKWINKKISAEDLEHEFWITAWTLCIEKYNHYQDFYLYETLLLALERKSIDVIRKYTKTKKQAINADSLPLLSKANNLYPSDEDIEKQATDRMLVQQILCDELVSVQEQKILEIIYENPNLSYRKISDILGIHMEQVRRTLGRIKRKLKRYEYCFN
;
A
#
# COMPACT_ATOMS: atom_id res chain seq x y z
N MET A 1 45.73 12.42 22.85
CA MET A 1 45.79 11.33 21.85
C MET A 1 44.55 11.52 20.98
N LEU A 2 44.71 12.13 19.81
CA LEU A 2 43.59 12.48 18.92
C LEU A 2 43.25 11.23 18.12
N LEU A 3 42.14 10.58 18.46
CA LEU A 3 41.54 9.54 17.63
C LEU A 3 41.16 10.18 16.29
N THR A 4 41.72 9.66 15.21
CA THR A 4 41.45 10.16 13.86
C THR A 4 40.13 9.59 13.33
N LEU A 5 39.49 10.28 12.38
CA LEU A 5 38.25 9.81 11.73
C LEU A 5 38.42 8.43 11.06
N GLU A 6 39.65 8.07 10.70
CA GLU A 6 40.02 6.76 10.16
C GLU A 6 39.93 5.65 11.24
N ASP A 7 40.25 5.97 12.50
CA ASP A 7 40.14 5.01 13.61
C ASP A 7 38.67 4.65 13.92
N LEU A 8 37.74 5.59 13.73
CA LEU A 8 36.29 5.37 13.90
C LEU A 8 35.68 4.50 12.78
N THR A 9 36.23 4.56 11.56
CA THR A 9 35.78 3.73 10.44
C THR A 9 36.30 2.30 10.50
N VAL A 10 37.50 2.08 11.06
CA VAL A 10 38.12 0.75 11.19
C VAL A 10 37.45 -0.09 12.29
N GLU A 11 36.93 0.53 13.37
CA GLU A 11 36.18 -0.19 14.41
C GLU A 11 34.83 -0.72 13.92
N GLN A 12 34.21 -0.10 12.90
CA GLN A 12 32.95 -0.58 12.33
C GLN A 12 33.13 -1.82 11.44
N GLU A 13 34.32 -2.06 10.89
CA GLU A 13 34.57 -3.19 9.97
C GLU A 13 34.74 -4.56 10.67
N GLN A 14 34.84 -4.61 12.00
CA GLN A 14 35.02 -5.86 12.76
C GLN A 14 33.76 -6.35 13.50
N LEU A 15 32.67 -5.60 13.46
CA LEU A 15 31.44 -5.97 14.16
C LEU A 15 30.72 -7.08 13.41
N SER A 16 30.34 -8.14 14.12
CA SER A 16 29.54 -9.23 13.58
C SER A 16 28.19 -8.71 13.08
N PHE A 17 27.56 -9.44 12.15
CA PHE A 17 26.25 -9.09 11.59
C PHE A 17 25.20 -8.78 12.68
N THR A 18 25.21 -9.55 13.77
CA THR A 18 24.29 -9.40 14.91
C THR A 18 24.56 -8.12 15.70
N GLU A 19 25.82 -7.77 15.94
CA GLU A 19 26.20 -6.52 16.62
C GLU A 19 25.81 -5.31 15.77
N HIS A 20 26.04 -5.38 14.45
CA HIS A 20 25.61 -4.36 13.52
C HIS A 20 24.08 -4.17 13.51
N LYS A 21 23.33 -5.28 13.52
CA LYS A 21 21.86 -5.26 13.58
C LYS A 21 21.36 -4.64 14.90
N GLN A 22 22.01 -4.95 16.01
CA GLN A 22 21.67 -4.41 17.32
C GLN A 22 21.98 -2.91 17.46
N LEU A 23 23.12 -2.45 16.94
CA LEU A 23 23.44 -1.02 16.91
C LEU A 23 22.41 -0.22 16.12
N LYS A 24 22.06 -0.71 14.92
CA LYS A 24 21.01 -0.08 14.10
C LYS A 24 19.65 -0.07 14.81
N LEU A 25 19.33 -1.08 15.63
CA LEU A 25 18.11 -1.09 16.45
C LEU A 25 18.14 0.01 17.52
N LEU A 26 19.28 0.18 18.21
CA LEU A 26 19.45 1.21 19.23
C LEU A 26 19.36 2.62 18.65
N GLU A 27 19.84 2.82 17.42
CA GLU A 27 19.68 4.08 16.69
C GLU A 27 18.21 4.36 16.34
N ARG A 28 17.48 3.35 15.84
CA ARG A 28 16.08 3.51 15.39
C ARG A 28 15.09 3.63 16.55
N ASN A 29 15.23 2.77 17.56
CA ASN A 29 14.21 2.54 18.58
C ASN A 29 14.83 2.32 19.98
N PRO A 30 15.58 3.30 20.53
CA PRO A 30 16.31 3.11 21.79
C PRO A 30 15.38 2.76 22.96
N GLN A 31 14.18 3.35 23.00
CA GLN A 31 13.21 3.15 24.09
C GLN A 31 12.54 1.76 24.07
N LYS A 32 12.55 1.07 22.93
CA LYS A 32 11.88 -0.23 22.75
C LYS A 32 12.86 -1.37 22.46
N ALA A 33 14.16 -1.08 22.41
CA ALA A 33 15.17 -2.04 22.02
C ALA A 33 15.10 -3.32 22.88
N GLU A 34 15.00 -3.18 24.21
CA GLU A 34 14.90 -4.32 25.13
C GLU A 34 13.67 -5.20 24.84
N TYR A 35 12.51 -4.58 24.62
CA TYR A 35 11.29 -5.31 24.27
C TYR A 35 11.42 -6.01 22.91
N ILE A 36 12.02 -5.34 21.92
CA ILE A 36 12.23 -5.90 20.58
C ILE A 36 13.15 -7.12 20.63
N LEU A 37 14.25 -7.04 21.38
CA LEU A 37 15.17 -8.16 21.57
C LEU A 37 14.52 -9.31 22.33
N ARG A 38 13.65 -9.02 23.31
CA ARG A 38 12.87 -10.05 24.02
C ARG A 38 11.94 -10.80 23.08
N ILE A 39 11.22 -10.10 22.22
CA ILE A 39 10.35 -10.71 21.20
C ILE A 39 11.16 -11.56 20.23
N GLU A 40 12.33 -11.08 19.80
CA GLU A 40 13.22 -11.85 18.92
C GLU A 40 13.64 -13.17 19.57
N LYS A 41 14.06 -13.13 20.84
CA LYS A 41 14.44 -14.34 21.58
C LYS A 41 13.29 -15.34 21.71
N LEU A 42 12.07 -14.88 21.98
CA LEU A 42 10.89 -15.75 22.02
C LEU A 42 10.63 -16.41 20.67
N TRP A 43 10.85 -15.69 19.57
CA TRP A 43 10.74 -16.27 18.24
C TRP A 43 11.86 -17.26 17.93
N GLU A 44 13.09 -17.00 18.34
CA GLU A 44 14.21 -17.96 18.21
C GLU A 44 13.91 -19.25 18.99
N GLU A 45 13.40 -19.13 20.22
CA GLU A 45 12.96 -20.27 21.03
C GLU A 45 11.87 -21.06 20.31
N PHE A 46 10.90 -20.39 19.68
CA PHE A 46 9.88 -21.05 18.84
C PHE A 46 10.48 -21.72 17.60
N ALA A 47 11.39 -21.04 16.89
CA ALA A 47 11.94 -21.50 15.62
C ALA A 47 12.91 -22.68 15.77
N MET A 48 13.62 -22.76 16.89
CA MET A 48 14.56 -23.84 17.21
C MET A 48 13.91 -25.06 17.89
N GLU A 49 12.61 -25.01 18.20
CA GLU A 49 11.91 -26.13 18.82
C GLU A 49 11.51 -27.19 17.78
N PHE A 50 11.90 -28.43 18.04
CA PHE A 50 11.63 -29.58 17.17
C PHE A 50 10.38 -30.35 17.62
N ASN A 51 10.05 -30.33 18.92
CA ASN A 51 8.82 -30.94 19.42
C ASN A 51 7.61 -30.09 19.04
N GLN A 52 6.64 -30.69 18.34
CA GLN A 52 5.48 -29.95 17.83
C GLN A 52 4.62 -29.32 18.94
N GLU A 53 4.31 -30.04 20.02
CA GLU A 53 3.49 -29.51 21.11
C GLU A 53 4.19 -28.35 21.83
N ALA A 54 5.49 -28.51 22.11
CA ALA A 54 6.28 -27.45 22.73
C ALA A 54 6.43 -26.23 21.79
N ARG A 55 6.53 -26.48 20.47
CA ARG A 55 6.61 -25.42 19.46
C ARG A 55 5.32 -24.60 19.39
N GLU A 56 4.17 -25.26 19.41
CA GLU A 56 2.86 -24.59 19.45
C GLU A 56 2.72 -23.73 20.72
N GLN A 57 3.07 -24.27 21.89
CA GLN A 57 3.05 -23.50 23.15
C GLN A 57 3.97 -22.26 23.12
N ARG A 58 5.16 -22.38 22.51
CA ARG A 58 6.09 -21.24 22.35
C ARG A 58 5.55 -20.19 21.39
N LEU A 59 4.88 -20.62 20.33
CA LEU A 59 4.21 -19.70 19.40
C LEU A 59 3.06 -18.95 20.10
N ASP A 60 2.24 -19.66 20.86
CA ASP A 60 1.15 -19.04 21.62
C ASP A 60 1.67 -17.98 22.58
N ARG A 61 2.73 -18.29 23.33
CA ARG A 61 3.40 -17.33 24.22
C ARG A 61 3.93 -16.11 23.48
N LEU A 62 4.55 -16.31 22.31
CA LEU A 62 5.03 -15.20 21.47
C LEU A 62 3.86 -14.31 21.02
N LEU A 63 2.75 -14.91 20.59
CA LEU A 63 1.57 -14.20 20.13
C LEU A 63 0.86 -13.47 21.28
N GLU A 64 0.82 -14.04 22.48
CA GLU A 64 0.34 -13.38 23.69
C GLU A 64 1.12 -12.10 23.98
N GLU A 65 2.46 -12.12 23.87
CA GLU A 65 3.29 -10.92 24.05
C GLU A 65 3.03 -9.83 22.99
N LEU A 66 2.60 -10.24 21.80
CA LEU A 66 2.24 -9.33 20.70
C LEU A 66 0.79 -8.85 20.77
N CYS A 67 -0.07 -9.50 21.55
CA CYS A 67 -1.51 -9.27 21.67
C CYS A 67 -1.84 -7.79 21.90
N PHE A 68 -1.20 -7.18 22.90
CA PHE A 68 -1.43 -5.78 23.24
C PHE A 68 -1.13 -4.85 22.05
N THR A 69 -0.04 -5.10 21.33
CA THR A 69 0.34 -4.28 20.17
C THR A 69 -0.68 -4.40 19.04
N ILE A 70 -1.11 -5.63 18.75
CA ILE A 70 -2.10 -5.93 17.69
C ILE A 70 -3.43 -5.25 18.01
N GLN A 71 -3.96 -5.47 19.21
CA GLN A 71 -5.24 -4.92 19.65
C GLN A 71 -5.23 -3.40 19.71
N LYS A 72 -4.17 -2.81 20.27
CA LYS A 72 -4.04 -1.35 20.36
C LYS A 72 -4.01 -0.71 18.97
N LYS A 73 -3.30 -1.33 18.02
CA LYS A 73 -3.21 -0.84 16.64
C LYS A 73 -4.54 -0.98 15.90
N ALA A 74 -5.23 -2.12 16.06
CA ALA A 74 -6.56 -2.35 15.48
C ALA A 74 -7.58 -1.32 15.99
N LYS A 75 -7.66 -1.11 17.31
CA LYS A 75 -8.54 -0.10 17.93
C LYS A 75 -8.23 1.32 17.47
N ALA A 76 -6.96 1.69 17.40
CA ALA A 76 -6.54 3.01 16.92
C ALA A 76 -6.97 3.25 15.47
N LEU A 77 -6.81 2.25 14.60
CA LEU A 77 -7.21 2.33 13.20
C LEU A 77 -8.73 2.33 13.02
N ALA A 78 -9.46 1.48 13.73
CA ALA A 78 -10.92 1.50 13.73
C ALA A 78 -11.47 2.86 14.14
N LYS A 79 -10.91 3.48 15.18
CA LYS A 79 -11.28 4.84 15.59
C LYS A 79 -11.02 5.87 14.49
N LYS A 80 -9.87 5.78 13.80
CA LYS A 80 -9.53 6.66 12.66
C LYS A 80 -10.49 6.51 11.49
N TRP A 81 -11.02 5.31 11.27
CA TRP A 81 -11.89 4.96 10.14
C TRP A 81 -13.34 4.67 10.53
N ILE A 82 -13.80 5.19 11.68
CA ILE A 82 -15.13 4.92 12.23
C ILE A 82 -16.26 5.25 11.22
N ASN A 83 -16.08 6.31 10.43
CA ASN A 83 -17.03 6.75 9.40
C ASN A 83 -17.15 5.78 8.21
N LYS A 84 -16.26 4.79 8.09
CA LYS A 84 -16.27 3.77 7.03
C LYS A 84 -16.83 2.43 7.52
N LYS A 85 -17.37 2.36 8.74
CA LYS A 85 -17.93 1.15 9.35
C LYS A 85 -16.95 -0.03 9.36
N ILE A 86 -15.65 0.24 9.49
CA ILE A 86 -14.63 -0.79 9.69
C ILE A 86 -14.57 -1.07 11.20
N SER A 87 -14.92 -2.29 11.61
CA SER A 87 -14.88 -2.67 13.01
C SER A 87 -13.44 -2.90 13.49
N ALA A 88 -13.20 -2.76 14.79
CA ALA A 88 -11.91 -3.10 15.38
C ALA A 88 -11.65 -4.61 15.31
N GLU A 89 -12.69 -5.42 15.43
CA GLU A 89 -12.66 -6.89 15.38
C GLU A 89 -12.22 -7.38 13.99
N ASP A 90 -12.75 -6.80 12.91
CA ASP A 90 -12.36 -7.16 11.53
C ASP A 90 -10.87 -6.88 11.28
N LEU A 91 -10.39 -5.74 11.78
CA LEU A 91 -8.98 -5.38 11.69
C LEU A 91 -8.10 -6.29 12.55
N GLU A 92 -8.54 -6.59 13.77
CA GLU A 92 -7.83 -7.46 14.69
C GLU A 92 -7.69 -8.87 14.13
N HIS A 93 -8.76 -9.43 13.56
CA HIS A 93 -8.73 -10.74 12.91
C HIS A 93 -7.69 -10.80 11.78
N GLU A 94 -7.70 -9.83 10.89
CA GLU A 94 -6.74 -9.75 9.77
C GLU A 94 -5.30 -9.53 10.27
N PHE A 95 -5.13 -8.85 11.40
CA PHE A 95 -3.83 -8.64 12.03
C PHE A 95 -3.29 -9.90 12.71
N TRP A 96 -4.14 -10.67 13.38
CA TRP A 96 -3.76 -11.97 13.95
C TRP A 96 -3.30 -12.95 12.88
N ILE A 97 -4.04 -13.07 11.78
CA ILE A 97 -3.62 -13.89 10.62
C ILE A 97 -2.26 -13.42 10.13
N THR A 98 -2.08 -12.10 9.97
CA THR A 98 -0.83 -11.54 9.48
C THR A 98 0.34 -11.82 10.42
N ALA A 99 0.13 -11.71 11.74
CA ALA A 99 1.14 -11.99 12.75
C ALA A 99 1.53 -13.48 12.77
N TRP A 100 0.54 -14.37 12.74
CA TRP A 100 0.74 -15.82 12.68
C TRP A 100 1.53 -16.24 11.44
N THR A 101 1.08 -15.82 10.25
CA THR A 101 1.76 -16.09 8.98
C THR A 101 3.18 -15.52 8.97
N LEU A 102 3.39 -14.34 9.55
CA LEU A 102 4.73 -13.76 9.65
C LEU A 102 5.67 -14.64 10.48
N CYS A 103 5.21 -15.08 11.65
CA CYS A 103 6.03 -15.87 12.57
C CYS A 103 6.41 -17.23 12.00
N ILE A 104 5.51 -17.89 11.26
CA ILE A 104 5.75 -19.25 10.75
C ILE A 104 6.43 -19.27 9.39
N GLU A 105 6.02 -18.41 8.46
CA GLU A 105 6.35 -18.59 7.03
C GLU A 105 7.29 -17.52 6.47
N LYS A 106 7.18 -16.28 6.94
CA LYS A 106 7.77 -15.13 6.24
C LYS A 106 8.96 -14.49 6.93
N TYR A 107 9.06 -14.63 8.25
CA TYR A 107 10.16 -14.02 9.00
C TYR A 107 11.42 -14.88 8.94
N ASN A 108 12.57 -14.21 8.87
CA ASN A 108 13.88 -14.83 8.95
C ASN A 108 14.82 -13.92 9.76
N HIS A 109 15.53 -14.51 10.71
CA HIS A 109 16.49 -13.82 11.58
C HIS A 109 17.61 -13.10 10.82
N TYR A 110 18.01 -13.60 9.65
CA TYR A 110 19.08 -13.01 8.83
C TYR A 110 18.68 -11.72 8.09
N GLN A 111 17.50 -11.17 8.37
CA GLN A 111 17.06 -9.87 7.85
C GLN A 111 17.60 -8.70 8.68
N ASP A 112 17.66 -7.51 8.08
CA ASP A 112 18.11 -6.26 8.72
C ASP A 112 17.22 -5.78 9.88
N PHE A 113 15.99 -6.27 9.93
CA PHE A 113 14.97 -5.87 10.90
C PHE A 113 14.61 -7.04 11.82
N TYR A 114 14.34 -6.72 13.08
CA TYR A 114 13.84 -7.68 14.05
C TYR A 114 12.38 -8.03 13.78
N LEU A 115 11.92 -9.19 14.28
CA LEU A 115 10.55 -9.68 14.05
C LEU A 115 9.51 -8.61 14.37
N TYR A 116 9.66 -7.94 15.51
CA TYR A 116 8.72 -6.91 15.93
C TYR A 116 8.66 -5.72 14.96
N GLU A 117 9.81 -5.27 14.44
CA GLU A 117 9.86 -4.18 13.46
C GLU A 117 9.16 -4.60 12.16
N THR A 118 9.46 -5.81 11.69
CA THR A 118 8.83 -6.40 10.50
C THR A 118 7.32 -6.57 10.68
N LEU A 119 6.87 -6.97 11.87
CA LEU A 119 5.46 -7.08 12.22
C LEU A 119 4.75 -5.74 12.10
N LEU A 120 5.32 -4.66 12.66
CA LEU A 120 4.69 -3.33 12.60
C LEU A 120 4.45 -2.89 11.15
N LEU A 121 5.44 -3.12 10.28
CA LEU A 121 5.35 -2.85 8.84
C LEU A 121 4.31 -3.74 8.15
N ALA A 122 4.29 -5.05 8.46
CA ALA A 122 3.32 -5.98 7.91
C ALA A 122 1.87 -5.59 8.28
N LEU A 123 1.64 -5.22 9.55
CA LEU A 123 0.35 -4.75 10.02
C LEU A 123 -0.07 -3.43 9.36
N GLU A 124 0.89 -2.55 9.06
CA GLU A 124 0.58 -1.30 8.34
C GLU A 124 0.15 -1.57 6.90
N ARG A 125 0.90 -2.40 6.17
CA ARG A 125 0.53 -2.83 4.81
C ARG A 125 -0.85 -3.49 4.80
N LYS A 126 -1.07 -4.43 5.72
CA LYS A 126 -2.36 -5.11 5.85
C LYS A 126 -3.50 -4.13 6.15
N SER A 127 -3.27 -3.13 7.00
CA SER A 127 -4.28 -2.12 7.29
C SER A 127 -4.72 -1.35 6.04
N ILE A 128 -3.76 -1.01 5.16
CA ILE A 128 -4.06 -0.35 3.89
C ILE A 128 -4.92 -1.25 3.00
N ASP A 129 -4.63 -2.55 2.96
CA ASP A 129 -5.40 -3.50 2.15
C ASP A 129 -6.82 -3.70 2.68
N VAL A 130 -7.00 -3.81 4.00
CA VAL A 130 -8.32 -3.84 4.62
C VAL A 130 -9.08 -2.55 4.29
N ILE A 131 -8.48 -1.38 4.53
CA ILE A 131 -9.13 -0.09 4.21
C ILE A 131 -9.51 -0.02 2.73
N ARG A 132 -8.64 -0.49 1.81
CA ARG A 132 -8.94 -0.57 0.38
C ARG A 132 -10.13 -1.48 0.10
N LYS A 133 -10.23 -2.66 0.72
CA LYS A 133 -11.37 -3.57 0.57
C LYS A 133 -12.70 -2.91 0.93
N TYR A 134 -12.75 -2.20 2.06
CA TYR A 134 -13.98 -1.53 2.54
C TYR A 134 -14.29 -0.22 1.80
N THR A 135 -13.29 0.44 1.20
CA THR A 135 -13.49 1.69 0.47
C THR A 135 -13.72 1.50 -1.04
N LYS A 136 -13.25 0.39 -1.62
CA LYS A 136 -13.38 0.06 -3.05
C LYS A 136 -14.68 -0.65 -3.43
N THR A 137 -15.56 -0.97 -2.48
CA THR A 137 -16.81 -1.73 -2.72
C THR A 137 -17.76 -1.07 -3.73
N LYS A 138 -17.59 0.22 -4.07
CA LYS A 138 -18.31 0.86 -5.19
C LYS A 138 -17.73 0.62 -6.59
N LYS A 139 -16.46 0.16 -6.72
CA LYS A 139 -15.81 -0.13 -8.01
C LYS A 139 -15.87 -1.62 -8.40
N GLN A 140 -15.92 -2.54 -7.42
CA GLN A 140 -15.98 -3.98 -7.71
C GLN A 140 -17.35 -4.46 -8.19
N ALA A 141 -18.46 -3.81 -7.80
CA ALA A 141 -19.79 -4.15 -8.30
C ALA A 141 -19.96 -3.89 -9.81
N ILE A 142 -19.11 -3.05 -10.42
CA ILE A 142 -19.12 -2.77 -11.86
C ILE A 142 -18.25 -3.77 -12.63
N ASN A 143 -17.24 -4.37 -11.98
CA ASN A 143 -16.28 -5.28 -12.62
C ASN A 143 -16.54 -6.77 -12.30
N ALA A 144 -17.56 -7.09 -11.51
CA ALA A 144 -17.90 -8.47 -11.16
C ALA A 144 -18.49 -9.24 -12.35
N ASP A 145 -19.19 -8.55 -13.25
CA ASP A 145 -19.78 -9.16 -14.46
C ASP A 145 -18.76 -9.40 -15.59
N SER A 146 -17.54 -8.84 -15.50
CA SER A 146 -16.50 -8.95 -16.55
C SER A 146 -15.39 -9.98 -16.24
N LEU A 147 -15.40 -10.60 -15.06
CA LEU A 147 -14.34 -11.50 -14.59
C LEU A 147 -14.24 -12.88 -15.27
N PRO A 148 -15.29 -13.47 -15.90
CA PRO A 148 -15.13 -14.77 -16.57
C PRO A 148 -14.34 -14.71 -17.89
N LEU A 149 -14.29 -13.56 -18.57
CA LEU A 149 -13.65 -13.41 -19.88
C LEU A 149 -12.16 -13.03 -19.79
N LEU A 150 -11.81 -12.12 -18.88
CA LEU A 150 -10.42 -11.67 -18.69
C LEU A 150 -9.47 -12.76 -18.18
N SER A 151 -9.97 -13.66 -17.32
CA SER A 151 -9.15 -14.76 -16.78
C SER A 151 -8.79 -15.83 -17.83
N LYS A 152 -9.61 -15.98 -18.88
CA LYS A 152 -9.30 -16.86 -20.03
C LYS A 152 -8.39 -16.19 -21.05
N ALA A 153 -8.53 -14.89 -21.28
CA ALA A 153 -7.73 -14.15 -22.26
C ALA A 153 -6.26 -13.93 -21.81
N ASN A 154 -6.02 -13.62 -20.53
CA ASN A 154 -4.68 -13.38 -20.00
C ASN A 154 -3.74 -14.61 -20.02
N ASN A 155 -4.30 -15.81 -20.16
CA ASN A 155 -3.50 -17.04 -20.28
C ASN A 155 -2.99 -17.27 -21.71
N LEU A 156 -3.45 -16.51 -22.72
CA LEU A 156 -3.08 -16.72 -24.13
C LEU A 156 -2.06 -15.72 -24.67
N TYR A 157 -1.93 -14.50 -24.11
CA TYR A 157 -0.99 -13.49 -24.60
C TYR A 157 -0.38 -12.67 -23.45
N PRO A 158 0.91 -12.85 -23.11
CA PRO A 158 1.60 -12.06 -22.12
C PRO A 158 2.16 -10.80 -22.81
N SER A 159 1.32 -9.81 -23.03
CA SER A 159 1.75 -8.47 -23.39
C SER A 159 1.09 -7.49 -22.43
N ASP A 160 1.88 -6.78 -21.63
CA ASP A 160 1.42 -5.78 -20.67
C ASP A 160 0.92 -4.48 -21.35
N GLU A 161 0.90 -4.43 -22.68
CA GLU A 161 0.37 -3.31 -23.44
C GLU A 161 -0.92 -3.72 -24.15
N ASP A 162 -2.04 -3.25 -23.58
CA ASP A 162 -3.39 -3.38 -24.15
C ASP A 162 -3.55 -2.38 -25.31
N ILE A 163 -3.01 -2.74 -26.47
CA ILE A 163 -2.98 -1.92 -27.69
C ILE A 163 -4.42 -1.60 -28.16
N GLU A 164 -5.36 -2.53 -27.97
CA GLU A 164 -6.77 -2.32 -28.30
C GLU A 164 -7.40 -1.27 -27.39
N LYS A 165 -7.12 -1.32 -26.08
CA LYS A 165 -7.55 -0.28 -25.14
C LYS A 165 -6.93 1.07 -25.47
N GLN A 166 -5.65 1.12 -25.82
CA GLN A 166 -5.02 2.38 -26.25
C GLN A 166 -5.65 2.92 -27.55
N ALA A 167 -6.01 2.05 -28.50
CA ALA A 167 -6.64 2.44 -29.75
C ALA A 167 -8.08 2.95 -29.52
N THR A 168 -8.86 2.25 -28.70
CA THR A 168 -10.23 2.65 -28.32
C THR A 168 -10.24 3.92 -27.49
N ASP A 169 -9.33 4.08 -26.52
CA ASP A 169 -9.16 5.32 -25.75
C ASP A 169 -8.81 6.50 -26.68
N ARG A 170 -7.93 6.29 -27.67
CA ARG A 170 -7.60 7.32 -28.68
C ARG A 170 -8.79 7.68 -29.56
N MET A 171 -9.53 6.69 -30.07
CA MET A 171 -10.71 6.92 -30.90
C MET A 171 -11.81 7.65 -30.12
N LEU A 172 -12.05 7.26 -28.86
CA LEU A 172 -13.01 7.92 -27.98
C LEU A 172 -12.62 9.38 -27.76
N VAL A 173 -11.36 9.65 -27.37
CA VAL A 173 -10.85 11.01 -27.16
C VAL A 173 -10.98 11.85 -28.44
N GLN A 174 -10.68 11.29 -29.60
CA GLN A 174 -10.81 12.00 -30.88
C GLN A 174 -12.27 12.32 -31.23
N GLN A 175 -13.20 11.39 -30.96
CA GLN A 175 -14.64 11.63 -31.13
C GLN A 175 -15.17 12.70 -30.17
N ILE A 176 -14.70 12.73 -28.93
CA ILE A 176 -15.08 13.74 -27.93
C ILE A 176 -14.56 15.14 -28.29
N LEU A 177 -13.36 15.22 -28.86
CA LEU A 177 -12.79 16.49 -29.32
C LEU A 177 -13.50 17.03 -30.57
N CYS A 178 -14.18 16.17 -31.33
CA CYS A 178 -14.92 16.55 -32.54
C CYS A 178 -16.45 16.74 -32.31
N ASP A 179 -16.95 16.57 -31.08
CA ASP A 179 -18.39 16.63 -30.78
C ASP A 179 -18.84 18.04 -30.34
N GLU A 180 -19.95 18.53 -30.92
CA GLU A 180 -20.58 19.83 -30.63
C GLU A 180 -21.05 19.99 -29.17
N LEU A 181 -21.14 18.89 -28.41
CA LEU A 181 -21.55 18.88 -27.01
C LEU A 181 -20.46 19.34 -26.03
N VAL A 182 -19.20 19.46 -26.47
CA VAL A 182 -18.07 19.94 -25.64
C VAL A 182 -17.87 21.44 -25.87
N SER A 183 -17.88 22.23 -24.81
CA SER A 183 -17.65 23.67 -24.93
C SER A 183 -16.19 23.97 -25.27
N VAL A 184 -15.93 25.10 -25.95
CA VAL A 184 -14.58 25.56 -26.31
C VAL A 184 -13.61 25.57 -25.11
N GLN A 185 -14.11 25.88 -23.92
CA GLN A 185 -13.30 25.87 -22.70
C GLN A 185 -12.96 24.44 -22.21
N GLU A 186 -13.88 23.49 -22.37
CA GLU A 186 -13.65 22.08 -22.04
C GLU A 186 -12.66 21.45 -23.01
N GLN A 187 -12.76 21.78 -24.29
CA GLN A 187 -11.86 21.33 -25.34
C GLN A 187 -10.41 21.79 -25.10
N LYS A 188 -10.20 23.08 -24.82
CA LYS A 188 -8.87 23.62 -24.49
C LYS A 188 -8.25 22.96 -23.26
N ILE A 189 -9.05 22.64 -22.23
CA ILE A 189 -8.56 21.92 -21.05
C ILE A 189 -8.15 20.49 -21.42
N LEU A 190 -8.92 19.81 -22.29
CA LEU A 190 -8.59 18.46 -22.75
C LEU A 190 -7.34 18.44 -23.61
N GLU A 191 -7.16 19.39 -24.52
CA GLU A 191 -5.97 19.54 -25.36
C GLU A 191 -4.71 19.69 -24.49
N ILE A 192 -4.73 20.61 -23.51
CA ILE A 192 -3.58 20.84 -22.61
C ILE A 192 -3.23 19.57 -21.81
N ILE A 193 -4.25 18.82 -21.35
CA ILE A 193 -4.04 17.57 -20.61
C ILE A 193 -3.51 16.47 -21.52
N TYR A 194 -4.00 16.40 -22.77
CA TYR A 194 -3.55 15.42 -23.74
C TYR A 194 -2.09 15.65 -24.15
N GLU A 195 -1.73 16.91 -24.43
CA GLU A 195 -0.35 17.28 -24.76
C GLU A 195 0.59 17.14 -23.56
N ASN A 196 0.10 17.36 -22.34
CA ASN A 196 0.91 17.37 -21.13
C ASN A 196 0.20 16.68 -19.94
N PRO A 197 0.17 15.33 -19.89
CA PRO A 197 -0.66 14.57 -18.94
C PRO A 197 -0.28 14.74 -17.46
N ASN A 198 0.92 15.25 -17.18
CA ASN A 198 1.46 15.41 -15.83
C ASN A 198 1.27 16.83 -15.26
N LEU A 199 0.55 17.72 -15.94
CA LEU A 199 0.32 19.08 -15.46
C LEU A 199 -0.65 19.10 -14.26
N SER A 200 -0.27 19.86 -13.23
CA SER A 200 -1.16 20.12 -12.10
C SER A 200 -2.27 21.09 -12.50
N TYR A 201 -3.43 21.01 -11.82
CA TYR A 201 -4.55 21.92 -12.08
C TYR A 201 -4.21 23.40 -11.90
N ARG A 202 -3.21 23.70 -11.06
CA ARG A 202 -2.67 25.06 -10.90
C ARG A 202 -1.97 25.54 -12.17
N LYS A 203 -1.11 24.72 -12.77
CA LYS A 203 -0.44 25.06 -14.04
C LYS A 203 -1.43 25.21 -15.19
N ILE A 204 -2.45 24.34 -15.26
CA ILE A 204 -3.53 24.45 -16.27
C ILE A 204 -4.33 25.74 -16.09
N SER A 205 -4.59 26.12 -14.83
CA SER A 205 -5.24 27.38 -14.45
C SER A 205 -4.41 28.59 -14.88
N ASP A 206 -3.09 28.56 -14.66
CA ASP A 206 -2.16 29.62 -15.08
C ASP A 206 -2.11 29.75 -16.62
N ILE A 207 -2.06 28.62 -17.36
CA ILE A 207 -2.03 28.60 -18.84
C ILE A 207 -3.31 29.19 -19.44
N LEU A 208 -4.46 28.88 -18.85
CA LEU A 208 -5.77 29.28 -19.37
C LEU A 208 -6.28 30.63 -18.82
N GLY A 209 -5.57 31.22 -17.85
CA GLY A 209 -6.00 32.46 -17.20
C GLY A 209 -7.32 32.34 -16.44
N ILE A 210 -7.67 31.14 -15.97
CA ILE A 210 -8.93 30.86 -15.25
C ILE A 210 -8.64 30.34 -13.85
N HIS A 211 -9.57 30.52 -12.91
CA HIS A 211 -9.38 30.08 -11.53
C HIS A 211 -9.23 28.54 -11.43
N MET A 212 -8.35 28.05 -10.56
CA MET A 212 -8.08 26.61 -10.37
C MET A 212 -9.36 25.81 -10.07
N GLU A 213 -10.26 26.36 -9.26
CA GLU A 213 -11.54 25.71 -8.97
C GLU A 213 -12.46 25.63 -10.20
N GLN A 214 -12.33 26.56 -11.14
CA GLN A 214 -13.04 26.50 -12.42
C GLN A 214 -12.50 25.35 -13.29
N VAL A 215 -11.17 25.16 -13.37
CA VAL A 215 -10.56 23.98 -14.02
C VAL A 215 -11.11 22.69 -13.42
N ARG A 216 -11.14 22.58 -12.09
CA ARG A 216 -11.65 21.40 -11.38
C ARG A 216 -13.12 21.12 -11.69
N ARG A 217 -13.97 22.16 -11.67
CA ARG A 217 -15.41 22.05 -11.99
C ARG A 217 -15.63 21.65 -13.44
N THR A 218 -14.86 22.22 -14.37
CA THR A 218 -14.94 21.92 -15.80
C THR A 218 -14.51 20.48 -16.09
N LEU A 219 -13.43 19.99 -15.47
CA LEU A 219 -13.06 18.57 -15.53
C LEU A 219 -14.14 17.64 -14.94
N GLY A 220 -14.82 18.08 -13.88
CA GLY A 220 -15.98 17.35 -13.34
C GLY A 220 -17.20 17.33 -14.29
N ARG A 221 -17.36 18.34 -15.16
CA ARG A 221 -18.39 18.35 -16.22
C ARG A 221 -17.98 17.42 -17.36
N ILE A 222 -16.73 17.52 -17.82
CA ILE A 222 -16.16 16.62 -18.84
C ILE A 222 -16.32 15.17 -18.41
N LYS A 223 -15.90 14.78 -17.20
CA LYS A 223 -16.06 13.40 -16.69
C LYS A 223 -17.51 12.92 -16.68
N ARG A 224 -18.48 13.80 -16.41
CA ARG A 224 -19.90 13.44 -16.48
C ARG A 224 -20.40 13.26 -17.91
N LYS A 225 -19.90 14.07 -18.85
CA LYS A 225 -20.17 13.91 -20.29
C LYS A 225 -19.56 12.60 -20.79
N LEU A 226 -18.28 12.34 -20.50
CA LEU A 226 -17.59 11.08 -20.83
C LEU A 226 -18.35 9.86 -20.33
N LYS A 227 -18.77 9.88 -19.05
CA LYS A 227 -19.58 8.80 -18.48
C LYS A 227 -20.88 8.61 -19.24
N ARG A 228 -21.50 9.67 -19.77
CA ARG A 228 -22.71 9.55 -20.59
C ARG A 228 -22.44 8.84 -21.92
N TYR A 229 -21.28 9.06 -22.55
CA TYR A 229 -20.87 8.33 -23.76
C TYR A 229 -20.59 6.85 -23.50
N GLU A 230 -19.92 6.51 -22.40
CA GLU A 230 -19.73 5.09 -21.98
C GLU A 230 -21.05 4.32 -21.82
N TYR A 231 -22.16 5.01 -21.54
CA TYR A 231 -23.50 4.41 -21.42
C TYR A 231 -24.31 4.41 -22.72
N CYS A 232 -23.92 5.15 -23.76
CA CYS A 232 -24.63 5.20 -25.04
C CYS A 232 -24.11 4.19 -26.08
N PHE A 233 -22.93 3.60 -25.85
CA PHE A 233 -22.28 2.65 -26.74
C PHE A 233 -22.01 1.28 -26.10
N ASN A 234 -22.61 1.00 -24.95
CA ASN A 234 -22.82 -0.35 -24.40
C ASN A 234 -24.31 -0.70 -24.49
#